data_AF-E1Z2F5-F1
#
_entry.id   AF-E1Z2F5-F1
#
_cell.length_a   1.000
_cell.length_b   1.000
_cell.length_c   1.000
_cell.angle_alpha   90.00
_cell.angle_beta   90.00
_cell.angle_gamma   90.00
#
_symmetry.space_group_name_H-M   'P 1'
#
loop_
_entity.id
_entity.type
_entity.pdbx_description
1 polymer ?
#
loop_
_entity_poly.entity_id
_entity_poly.type
_entity_poly.pdbx_seq_one_letter_code
_entity_poly.pdbx_strand_id
1 'polypeptide(L)'
;MRSSCLLQAKNAFEILSRMPQHGLGSKLSRTSWTDDCYWTIARVKLSPDGKHGKAWGVLTWRGEPQRPNAPTQMAGPLKRVWRAVQDGSQQQWQSIGVADTLRQEQQQAAAAEAPPAEETPAAVDKQASAA
;
A
#
# COMPACT_ATOMS: atom_id res chain seq x y z
N MET A 1 -2.53 30.99 22.53
CA MET A 1 -1.19 30.99 21.90
C MET A 1 -1.21 30.03 20.72
N ARG A 2 -1.52 30.51 19.51
CA ARG A 2 -1.42 29.69 18.30
C ARG A 2 0.05 29.68 17.92
N SER A 3 0.77 28.68 18.41
CA SER A 3 2.18 28.45 18.11
C SER A 3 2.41 28.71 16.63
N SER A 4 3.36 29.58 16.34
CA SER A 4 3.78 30.05 15.02
C SER A 4 4.38 28.90 14.19
N CYS A 5 3.57 27.88 13.91
CA CYS A 5 3.92 26.71 13.11
C CYS A 5 4.19 27.05 11.64
N LEU A 6 3.86 28.29 11.21
CA LEU A 6 4.20 28.85 9.91
C LEU A 6 5.71 29.11 9.73
N LEU A 7 6.52 29.14 10.80
CA LEU A 7 7.94 29.53 10.74
C LEU A 7 8.92 28.39 10.42
N GLN A 8 8.48 27.13 10.38
CA GLN A 8 9.32 26.03 9.88
C GLN A 8 8.61 25.29 8.75
N ALA A 9 8.28 26.04 7.70
CA ALA A 9 7.91 25.43 6.45
C ALA A 9 9.10 24.56 5.98
N LYS A 10 8.88 23.25 5.92
CA LYS A 10 9.91 22.25 5.59
C LYS A 10 9.78 21.83 4.14
N ASN A 11 10.86 21.28 3.60
CA ASN A 11 10.83 20.59 2.31
C ASN A 11 10.03 19.28 2.47
N ALA A 12 9.31 18.87 1.42
CA ALA A 12 8.59 17.60 1.42
C ALA A 12 9.53 16.42 1.76
N PHE A 13 10.75 16.40 1.24
CA PHE A 13 11.71 15.32 1.52
C PHE A 13 12.21 15.32 2.96
N GLU A 14 12.36 16.48 3.60
CA GLU A 14 12.72 16.55 5.02
C GLU A 14 11.58 16.06 5.93
N ILE A 15 10.33 16.14 5.47
CA ILE A 15 9.17 15.58 6.17
C ILE A 15 9.15 14.06 5.97
N LEU A 16 9.26 13.61 4.71
CA LEU A 16 9.20 12.21 4.33
C LEU A 16 10.37 11.39 4.89
N SER A 17 11.59 11.94 4.96
CA SER A 17 12.77 11.26 5.52
C SER A 17 12.65 11.01 7.03
N ARG A 18 11.81 11.76 7.75
CA ARG A 18 11.55 11.56 9.18
C ARG A 18 10.44 10.54 9.44
N MET A 19 9.71 10.13 8.41
CA MET A 19 8.59 9.20 8.51
C MET A 19 9.03 7.75 8.26
N PRO A 20 8.35 6.76 8.85
CA PRO A 20 8.56 5.36 8.50
C PRO A 20 8.26 5.15 7.01
N GLN A 21 9.05 4.28 6.37
CA GLN A 21 8.93 3.95 4.93
C GLN A 21 8.90 5.19 4.01
N HIS A 22 9.59 6.27 4.38
CA HIS A 22 9.66 7.50 3.60
C HIS A 22 8.29 8.16 3.32
N GLY A 23 7.29 7.91 4.18
CA GLY A 23 5.96 8.53 4.08
C GLY A 23 5.13 8.09 2.87
N LEU A 24 5.31 6.85 2.40
CA LEU A 24 4.41 6.25 1.41
C LEU A 24 2.97 6.19 1.98
N GLY A 25 1.98 6.57 1.19
CA GLY A 25 0.57 6.69 1.62
C GLY A 25 0.25 7.93 2.45
N SER A 26 1.24 8.73 2.86
CA SER A 26 1.01 9.94 3.63
C SER A 26 0.46 11.09 2.78
N LYS A 27 -0.33 11.96 3.42
CA LYS A 27 -0.89 13.17 2.81
C LYS A 27 -0.01 14.38 3.12
N LEU A 28 0.45 15.07 2.08
CA LEU A 28 1.17 16.34 2.19
C LEU A 28 0.31 17.48 1.65
N SER A 29 0.18 18.56 2.40
CA SER A 29 -0.47 19.78 1.94
C SER A 29 0.51 20.94 1.92
N ARG A 30 0.24 21.95 1.11
CA ARG A 30 1.01 23.20 1.15
C ARG A 30 0.43 24.12 2.21
N THR A 31 1.27 24.90 2.87
CA THR A 31 0.86 25.85 3.92
C THR A 31 -0.22 26.82 3.44
N SER A 32 -0.17 27.25 2.17
CA SER A 32 -1.15 28.17 1.58
C SER A 32 -2.41 27.48 1.04
N TRP A 33 -2.52 26.15 1.13
CA TRP A 33 -3.66 25.40 0.62
C TRP A 33 -4.69 25.14 1.72
N THR A 34 -5.95 25.01 1.29
CA THR A 34 -7.07 24.54 2.10
C THR A 34 -6.89 23.06 2.45
N ASP A 35 -7.54 22.59 3.50
CA ASP A 35 -7.37 21.23 4.00
C ASP A 35 -7.90 20.15 3.04
N ASP A 36 -8.79 20.52 2.12
CA ASP A 36 -9.30 19.65 1.03
C ASP A 36 -8.30 19.47 -0.14
N CYS A 37 -7.15 20.15 -0.08
CA CYS A 37 -6.12 20.12 -1.11
C CYS A 37 -4.85 19.47 -0.56
N TYR A 38 -4.54 18.26 -1.04
CA TYR A 38 -3.37 17.50 -0.60
C TYR A 38 -2.84 16.58 -1.69
N TRP A 39 -1.56 16.26 -1.57
CA TRP A 39 -0.89 15.21 -2.34
C TRP A 39 -0.84 13.94 -1.51
N THR A 40 -1.33 12.83 -2.06
CA THR A 40 -1.15 11.49 -1.50
C THR A 40 0.10 10.89 -2.12
N ILE A 41 1.10 10.59 -1.30
CA ILE A 41 2.40 10.09 -1.76
C ILE A 41 2.30 8.62 -2.15
N ALA A 42 2.62 8.30 -3.41
CA ALA A 42 2.57 6.94 -3.95
C ALA A 42 3.96 6.33 -4.10
N ARG A 43 4.96 7.14 -4.47
CA ARG A 43 6.35 6.69 -4.66
C ARG A 43 7.31 7.81 -4.35
N VAL A 44 8.45 7.50 -3.72
CA VAL A 44 9.52 8.46 -3.45
C VAL A 44 10.86 7.84 -3.81
N LYS A 45 11.73 8.64 -4.44
CA LYS A 45 13.15 8.34 -4.65
C LYS A 45 13.95 9.44 -3.97
N LEU A 46 14.44 9.17 -2.76
CA LEU A 46 15.29 10.09 -2.01
C LEU A 46 16.76 9.91 -2.41
N SER A 47 17.50 11.01 -2.37
CA SER A 47 18.97 10.98 -2.33
C SER A 47 19.46 10.50 -0.95
N PRO A 48 20.71 10.03 -0.83
CA PRO A 48 21.27 9.57 0.45
C PRO A 48 21.21 10.63 1.56
N ASP A 49 21.28 11.92 1.23
CA ASP A 49 21.15 13.02 2.19
C ASP A 49 19.73 13.21 2.75
N GLY A 50 18.71 12.58 2.15
CA GLY A 50 17.30 12.70 2.56
C GLY A 50 16.65 14.06 2.31
N LYS A 51 17.37 15.04 1.73
CA LYS A 51 16.88 16.43 1.48
C LYS A 51 16.38 16.66 0.05
N HIS A 52 16.76 15.79 -0.87
CA HIS A 52 16.48 15.91 -2.30
C HIS A 52 15.92 14.60 -2.83
N GLY A 53 15.29 14.67 -4.00
CA GLY A 53 14.76 13.49 -4.65
C GLY A 53 13.71 13.78 -5.69
N LYS A 54 13.00 12.72 -6.07
CA LYS A 54 11.78 12.77 -6.88
C LYS A 54 10.66 12.12 -6.10
N ALA A 55 9.48 12.72 -6.14
CA ALA A 55 8.29 12.20 -5.48
C ALA A 55 7.15 12.16 -6.50
N TRP A 56 6.36 11.09 -6.44
CA TRP A 56 5.17 10.89 -7.24
C TRP A 56 3.99 10.66 -6.31
N GLY A 57 2.83 11.16 -6.71
CA GLY A 57 1.62 11.06 -5.92
C GLY A 57 0.37 11.42 -6.70
N VAL A 58 -0.75 11.35 -6.00
CA VAL A 58 -2.06 11.76 -6.50
C VAL A 58 -2.42 13.10 -5.87
N LEU A 59 -2.69 14.10 -6.70
CA LEU A 59 -3.20 15.39 -6.24
C LEU A 59 -4.72 15.30 -6.06
N THR A 60 -5.17 15.54 -4.84
CA THR A 60 -6.56 15.84 -4.51
C THR A 60 -6.70 17.35 -4.45
N TRP A 61 -7.58 17.92 -5.28
CA TRP A 61 -7.84 19.34 -5.32
C TRP A 61 -9.31 19.58 -4.99
N ARG A 62 -9.60 20.32 -3.91
CA ARG A 62 -10.96 20.59 -3.43
C ARG A 62 -11.79 19.33 -3.22
N GLY A 63 -11.17 18.29 -2.68
CA GLY A 63 -11.82 16.99 -2.45
C GLY A 63 -11.87 16.06 -3.67
N GLU A 64 -11.51 16.53 -4.87
CA GLU A 64 -11.55 15.70 -6.07
C GLU A 64 -10.14 15.18 -6.47
N PRO A 65 -9.93 13.86 -6.54
CA PRO A 65 -8.66 13.29 -6.98
C PRO A 65 -8.52 13.46 -8.49
N GLN A 66 -7.51 14.22 -8.92
CA GLN A 66 -7.32 14.55 -10.35
C GLN A 66 -6.95 13.32 -11.20
N ARG A 67 -6.10 12.43 -10.69
CA ARG A 67 -5.62 11.24 -11.39
C ARG A 67 -5.41 10.07 -10.42
N PRO A 68 -6.48 9.37 -10.00
CA PRO A 68 -6.37 8.29 -9.02
C PRO A 68 -5.52 7.11 -9.54
N ASN A 69 -5.62 6.79 -10.83
CA ASN A 69 -4.96 5.61 -11.41
C ASN A 69 -3.53 5.87 -11.92
N ALA A 70 -3.08 7.14 -11.95
CA ALA A 70 -1.79 7.51 -12.52
C ALA A 70 -1.06 8.51 -11.62
N PRO A 71 -0.16 8.03 -10.73
CA PRO A 71 0.60 8.92 -9.85
C PRO A 71 1.52 9.82 -10.68
N THR A 72 1.33 11.13 -10.56
CA THR A 72 2.07 12.15 -11.30
C THR A 72 3.23 12.65 -10.46
N GLN A 73 4.30 13.13 -11.12
CA GLN A 73 5.42 13.75 -10.41
C GLN A 73 4.95 15.01 -9.68
N MET A 74 5.30 15.12 -8.40
CA MET A 74 4.94 16.27 -7.58
C MET A 74 5.70 17.51 -8.05
N ALA A 75 4.99 18.63 -8.18
CA ALA A 75 5.56 19.91 -8.57
C ALA A 75 6.13 20.66 -7.36
N GLY A 76 7.39 21.12 -7.47
CA GLY A 76 8.06 21.91 -6.44
C GLY A 76 8.22 21.23 -5.06
N PRO A 77 8.62 19.93 -4.97
CA PRO A 77 8.74 19.24 -3.68
C PRO A 77 9.79 19.88 -2.76
N LEU A 78 10.83 20.52 -3.33
CA LEU A 78 11.90 21.19 -2.58
C LEU A 78 11.47 22.50 -1.92
N LYS A 79 10.33 23.08 -2.30
CA LYS A 79 9.89 24.35 -1.72
C LYS A 79 9.61 24.17 -0.23
N ARG A 80 10.04 25.14 0.57
CA ARG A 80 9.77 25.19 2.01
C ARG A 80 8.36 25.72 2.25
N VAL A 81 7.36 24.93 1.88
CA VAL A 81 5.93 25.27 2.01
C VAL A 81 5.08 24.04 2.36
N TRP A 82 5.70 22.91 2.67
CA TRP A 82 4.99 21.66 2.87
C TRP A 82 4.69 21.41 4.36
N ARG A 83 3.52 20.83 4.62
CA ARG A 83 3.08 20.32 5.92
C ARG A 83 2.53 18.90 5.74
N ALA A 84 2.80 18.02 6.70
CA ALA A 84 2.13 16.73 6.77
C ALA A 84 0.71 16.92 7.30
N VAL A 85 -0.28 16.37 6.61
CA VAL A 85 -1.65 16.29 7.11
C VAL A 85 -1.71 15.01 7.94
N GLN A 86 -1.85 15.15 9.26
CA GLN A 86 -2.10 14.02 10.14
C GLN A 86 -3.57 13.64 10.01
N ASP A 87 -3.86 12.83 9.00
CA ASP A 87 -5.12 12.14 8.90
C ASP A 87 -5.02 10.87 9.75
N GLY A 88 -5.95 10.65 10.68
CA GLY A 88 -5.94 9.49 11.57
C GLY A 88 -5.96 8.15 10.83
N SER A 89 -6.31 8.16 9.53
CA SER A 89 -6.08 7.05 8.60
C SER A 89 -4.72 7.17 7.91
N GLN A 90 -3.65 6.78 8.61
CA GLN A 90 -2.50 6.22 7.91
C GLN A 90 -3.02 5.02 7.12
N GLN A 91 -3.11 5.12 5.79
CA GLN A 91 -3.47 3.98 4.94
C GLN A 91 -2.49 2.86 5.27
N GLN A 92 -3.02 1.81 5.89
CA GLN A 92 -2.27 0.66 6.33
C GLN A 92 -1.55 0.10 5.11
N TRP A 93 -0.21 0.09 5.16
CA TRP A 93 0.61 -0.53 4.14
C TRP A 93 0.16 -1.98 4.02
N GLN A 94 -0.63 -2.29 2.99
CA GLN A 94 -0.98 -3.65 2.67
C GLN A 94 0.29 -4.26 2.08
N SER A 95 1.06 -4.91 2.95
CA SER A 95 2.00 -5.92 2.52
C SER A 95 1.18 -6.88 1.67
N ILE A 96 1.29 -6.83 0.35
CA ILE A 96 0.72 -7.87 -0.50
C ILE A 96 1.35 -9.15 0.02
N GLY A 97 0.53 -10.00 0.64
CA GLY A 97 0.93 -11.24 1.28
C GLY A 97 1.33 -12.27 0.22
N VAL A 98 2.30 -11.95 -0.64
CA VAL A 98 2.79 -12.85 -1.68
C VAL A 98 3.30 -14.15 -1.06
N ALA A 99 3.83 -14.08 0.17
CA ALA A 99 4.23 -15.26 0.95
C ALA A 99 3.05 -16.12 1.43
N ASP A 100 1.90 -15.50 1.74
CA ASP A 100 0.69 -16.22 2.17
C ASP A 100 0.02 -16.90 0.98
N THR A 101 -0.08 -16.20 -0.16
CA THR A 101 -0.63 -16.75 -1.40
C THR A 101 0.19 -17.92 -1.92
N LEU A 102 1.53 -17.83 -1.91
CA LEU A 102 2.41 -18.90 -2.37
C LEU A 102 2.33 -20.15 -1.46
N ARG A 103 2.16 -19.95 -0.15
CA ARG A 103 2.01 -21.07 0.82
C ARG A 103 0.66 -21.78 0.66
N GLN A 104 -0.43 -21.03 0.41
CA GLN A 104 -1.73 -21.60 0.10
C GLN A 104 -1.71 -22.42 -1.19
N GLU A 105 -1.05 -21.92 -2.23
CA GLU A 105 -0.93 -22.62 -3.52
C GLU A 105 -0.12 -23.92 -3.37
N GLN A 106 0.95 -23.90 -2.57
CA GLN A 106 1.76 -25.09 -2.29
C GLN A 106 1.00 -26.13 -1.45
N GLN A 107 0.14 -25.70 -0.52
CA GLN A 107 -0.74 -26.60 0.25
C GLN A 107 -1.86 -27.22 -0.61
N GLN A 108 -2.42 -26.47 -1.56
CA GLN A 108 -3.42 -26.97 -2.49
C GLN A 108 -2.82 -27.96 -3.50
N ALA A 109 -1.60 -27.72 -3.97
CA ALA A 109 -0.87 -28.66 -4.82
C ALA A 109 -0.56 -29.97 -4.09
N ALA A 110 -0.12 -29.89 -2.82
CA ALA A 110 0.11 -31.08 -2.00
C ALA A 110 -1.19 -31.86 -1.68
N ALA A 111 -2.32 -31.17 -1.54
CA ALA A 111 -3.61 -31.83 -1.29
C ALA A 111 -4.21 -32.49 -2.55
N ALA A 112 -3.88 -31.99 -3.75
CA ALA A 112 -4.33 -32.57 -5.01
C ALA A 112 -3.47 -33.76 -5.49
N GLU A 113 -2.27 -33.94 -4.94
CA GLU A 113 -1.35 -35.05 -5.24
C GLU A 113 -1.42 -36.16 -4.18
N ALA A 114 -2.63 -36.53 -3.74
CA ALA A 114 -2.84 -37.84 -3.12
C ALA A 114 -3.46 -38.75 -4.19
N PRO A 115 -2.77 -39.80 -4.68
CA PRO A 115 -3.37 -40.73 -5.62
C PRO A 115 -4.60 -41.36 -4.94
N PRO A 116 -5.76 -41.46 -5.61
CA PRO A 116 -6.86 -42.21 -5.06
C PRO A 116 -6.40 -43.66 -4.95
N ALA A 117 -6.09 -44.07 -3.72
CA ALA A 117 -5.97 -45.48 -3.39
C ALA A 117 -7.32 -46.10 -3.75
N GLU A 118 -7.31 -46.87 -4.83
CA GLU A 118 -8.41 -47.70 -5.29
C GLU A 118 -8.63 -48.79 -4.22
N GLU A 119 -9.32 -48.39 -3.16
CA GLU A 119 -9.86 -49.29 -2.15
C GLU A 119 -10.90 -50.14 -2.87
N THR A 120 -10.54 -51.37 -3.20
CA THR A 120 -11.46 -52.36 -3.74
C THR A 120 -12.21 -52.97 -2.54
N PRO A 121 -13.49 -52.64 -2.29
CA PRO A 121 -14.23 -53.38 -1.29
C PRO A 121 -14.56 -54.75 -1.87
N ALA A 122 -14.00 -55.77 -1.20
CA ALA A 122 -14.42 -57.15 -1.28
C ALA A 122 -15.95 -57.25 -1.09
N ALA A 123 -16.66 -57.47 -2.20
CA ALA A 123 -18.05 -57.93 -2.17
C ALA A 123 -18.04 -59.46 -2.21
N VAL A 124 -18.02 -60.06 -1.02
CA VAL A 124 -18.31 -61.47 -0.80
C VAL A 124 -19.81 -61.63 -0.50
N ASP A 125 -20.40 -62.61 -1.18
CA ASP A 125 -21.50 -63.48 -0.77
C ASP A 125 -22.97 -63.22 -1.20
N LYS A 126 -23.51 -64.32 -1.77
CA LYS A 126 -24.89 -64.84 -1.77
C LYS A 126 -25.96 -64.36 -2.77
N GLN A 127 -26.32 -65.30 -3.66
CA GLN A 127 -27.66 -65.76 -4.11
C GLN A 127 -27.59 -66.13 -5.61
N ALA A 128 -28.25 -67.15 -6.17
CA ALA A 128 -29.08 -68.25 -5.72
C ALA A 128 -29.28 -69.19 -6.94
N SER A 129 -29.61 -70.46 -6.65
CA SER A 129 -30.41 -71.45 -7.38
C SER A 129 -30.79 -71.31 -8.87
N ALA A 130 -30.92 -72.52 -9.47
CA ALA A 130 -31.54 -72.96 -10.73
C ALA A 130 -30.51 -73.22 -11.87
N ALA A 131 -30.43 -74.39 -12.49
CA ALA A 131 -31.33 -75.54 -12.62
C ALA A 131 -30.56 -76.85 -12.84
#